data_AF-A0A1B0DLM6-F1
#
_entry.id   AF-A0A1B0DLM6-F1
#
_cell.length_a   1.000
_cell.length_b   1.000
_cell.length_c   1.000
_cell.angle_alpha   90.00
_cell.angle_beta   90.00
_cell.angle_gamma   90.00
#
_symmetry.space_group_name_H-M   'P 1'
#
loop_
_entity.id
_entity.type
_entity.pdbx_description
1 polymer ?
#
loop_
_entity_poly.entity_id
_entity_poly.type
_entity_poly.pdbx_seq_one_letter_code
_entity_poly.pdbx_strand_id
1 'polypeptide(L)'
;METSNEGRKRIKGYTSLVGSINNLLETLDKDESVRNSIENSIIRIADHSPNEVLQSIYDFRQRQTKLSEVNVSTILRIVEHVTCTTKAQECLNEATIQRISDMCIVDLVKMPDVCPMVQKPALESLVALGRKNCDVVMENLMRQMQHGQVTHFMVLHSMGQLATANPMGKQSTN
;
A
#
# COMPACT_ATOMS: atom_id res chain seq x y z
N MET A 1 -6.79 -33.36 18.98
CA MET A 1 -7.87 -32.45 19.42
C MET A 1 -7.36 -31.05 19.74
N GLU A 2 -6.07 -30.86 20.04
CA GLU A 2 -5.45 -29.55 20.35
C GLU A 2 -5.25 -28.63 19.12
N THR A 3 -4.95 -29.20 17.95
CA THR A 3 -4.78 -28.47 16.69
C THR A 3 -6.02 -27.68 16.26
N SER A 4 -7.23 -28.16 16.60
CA SER A 4 -8.49 -27.48 16.28
C SER A 4 -8.76 -26.26 17.17
N ASN A 5 -8.21 -26.21 18.38
CA ASN A 5 -8.41 -25.10 19.32
C ASN A 5 -7.45 -23.95 19.02
N GLU A 6 -6.22 -24.27 18.63
CA GLU A 6 -5.19 -23.30 18.26
C GLU A 6 -5.54 -22.58 16.95
N GLY A 7 -6.06 -23.31 15.95
CA GLY A 7 -6.58 -22.71 14.71
C GLY A 7 -7.74 -21.75 14.98
N ARG A 8 -8.69 -22.10 15.86
CA ARG A 8 -9.82 -21.22 16.23
C ARG A 8 -9.36 -19.96 16.97
N LYS A 9 -8.38 -20.06 17.86
CA LYS A 9 -7.80 -18.89 18.55
C LYS A 9 -7.10 -17.95 17.56
N ARG A 10 -6.32 -18.49 16.61
CA ARG A 10 -5.66 -17.71 15.56
C ARG A 10 -6.67 -16.99 14.67
N ILE A 11 -7.73 -17.67 14.23
CA ILE A 11 -8.80 -17.06 13.43
C ILE A 11 -9.48 -15.93 14.21
N LYS A 12 -9.84 -16.16 15.47
CA LYS A 12 -10.48 -15.13 16.31
C LYS A 12 -9.57 -13.91 16.53
N GLY A 13 -8.27 -14.14 16.76
CA GLY A 13 -7.27 -13.08 16.87
C GLY A 13 -7.14 -12.26 15.57
N TYR A 14 -7.07 -12.93 14.43
CA TYR A 14 -7.03 -12.30 13.11
C TYR A 14 -8.26 -11.43 12.85
N THR A 15 -9.47 -11.97 13.08
CA THR A 15 -10.73 -11.22 12.90
C THR A 15 -10.78 -10.01 13.84
N SER A 16 -10.31 -10.15 15.08
CA SER A 16 -10.24 -9.04 16.03
C SER A 16 -9.26 -7.95 15.58
N LEU A 17 -8.11 -8.32 15.03
CA LEU A 17 -7.10 -7.39 14.55
C LEU A 17 -7.61 -6.57 13.36
N VAL A 18 -8.13 -7.26 12.34
CA VAL A 18 -8.73 -6.62 11.16
C VAL A 18 -9.90 -5.72 11.55
N GLY A 19 -10.74 -6.14 12.50
CA GLY A 19 -11.81 -5.31 13.05
C GLY A 19 -11.28 -4.02 13.68
N SER A 20 -10.24 -4.10 14.51
CA SER A 20 -9.62 -2.92 15.13
C SER A 20 -9.03 -1.95 14.11
N ILE A 21 -8.35 -2.45 13.08
CA ILE A 21 -7.77 -1.59 12.02
C ILE A 21 -8.88 -0.86 11.26
N ASN A 22 -9.96 -1.56 10.89
CA ASN A 22 -11.09 -0.94 10.19
C ASN A 22 -11.77 0.13 11.05
N ASN A 23 -11.99 -0.12 12.34
CA ASN A 23 -12.55 0.86 13.26
C ASN A 23 -11.70 2.13 13.34
N LEU A 24 -10.36 1.98 13.36
CA LEU A 24 -9.45 3.13 13.34
C LEU A 24 -9.58 3.92 12.03
N LEU A 25 -9.60 3.25 10.88
CA LEU A 25 -9.73 3.89 9.57
C LEU A 25 -11.07 4.63 9.39
N GLU A 26 -12.16 4.10 9.93
CA GLU A 26 -13.49 4.75 9.92
C GLU A 26 -13.53 6.06 10.72
N THR A 27 -12.55 6.29 11.61
CA THR A 27 -12.45 7.51 12.41
C THR A 27 -11.51 8.57 11.83
N LEU A 28 -11.03 8.41 10.58
CA LEU A 28 -10.13 9.36 9.93
C LEU A 28 -10.75 10.75 9.67
N ASP A 29 -12.07 10.85 9.53
CA ASP A 29 -12.78 12.13 9.30
C ASP A 29 -12.85 13.06 10.53
N LYS A 30 -12.10 12.76 11.59
CA LYS A 30 -11.97 13.59 12.80
C LYS A 30 -10.94 14.71 12.61
N ASP A 31 -10.64 15.46 13.67
CA ASP A 31 -9.62 16.50 13.64
C ASP A 31 -8.20 15.96 13.41
N GLU A 32 -7.27 16.85 13.11
CA GLU A 32 -5.88 16.50 12.77
C GLU A 32 -5.17 15.71 13.87
N SER A 33 -5.40 16.05 15.15
CA SER A 33 -4.78 15.35 16.28
C SER A 33 -5.24 13.89 16.34
N VAL A 34 -6.53 13.66 16.13
CA VAL A 34 -7.10 12.31 16.06
C VAL A 34 -6.54 11.54 14.86
N ARG A 35 -6.48 12.15 13.66
CA ARG A 35 -5.85 11.52 12.48
C ARG A 35 -4.41 11.11 12.72
N ASN A 36 -3.60 11.99 13.30
CA ASN A 36 -2.19 11.68 13.61
C ASN A 36 -2.08 10.54 14.63
N SER A 37 -3.00 10.49 15.59
CA SER A 37 -3.06 9.39 16.58
C SER A 37 -3.45 8.06 15.91
N ILE A 38 -4.41 8.08 14.97
CA ILE A 38 -4.82 6.93 14.17
C ILE A 38 -3.65 6.42 13.32
N GLU A 39 -2.99 7.31 12.58
CA GLU A 39 -1.82 6.98 11.75
C GLU A 39 -0.74 6.28 12.58
N ASN A 40 -0.33 6.88 13.69
CA ASN A 40 0.69 6.29 14.57
C ASN A 40 0.25 4.93 15.14
N SER A 41 -1.04 4.76 15.44
CA SER A 41 -1.57 3.50 15.95
C SER A 41 -1.53 2.41 14.90
N ILE A 42 -1.92 2.72 13.67
CA ILE A 42 -1.90 1.76 12.55
C ILE A 42 -0.45 1.37 12.20
N ILE A 43 0.47 2.34 12.18
CA ILE A 43 1.91 2.08 11.96
C ILE A 43 2.45 1.09 13.01
N ARG A 44 2.16 1.29 14.30
CA ARG A 44 2.58 0.36 15.37
C ARG A 44 2.01 -1.05 15.22
N ILE A 45 0.79 -1.17 14.71
CA ILE A 45 0.20 -2.49 14.40
C ILE A 45 0.96 -3.14 13.23
N ALA A 46 1.34 -2.35 12.22
CA ALA A 46 2.03 -2.83 11.04
C ALA A 46 3.43 -3.39 11.32
N ASP A 47 4.10 -2.93 12.40
CA ASP A 47 5.38 -3.49 12.85
C ASP A 47 5.30 -5.01 13.09
N HIS A 48 4.11 -5.51 13.45
CA HIS A 48 3.86 -6.91 13.76
C HIS A 48 3.07 -7.63 12.66
N SER A 49 2.21 -6.90 11.95
CA SER A 49 1.23 -7.47 11.01
C SER A 49 1.08 -6.59 9.76
N PRO A 50 2.14 -6.45 8.94
CA PRO A 50 2.14 -5.52 7.81
C PRO A 50 1.19 -5.96 6.69
N ASN A 51 1.01 -7.26 6.47
CA ASN A 51 0.03 -7.76 5.48
C ASN A 51 -1.38 -7.41 5.91
N GLU A 52 -1.75 -7.67 7.15
CA GLU A 52 -3.08 -7.43 7.69
C GLU A 52 -3.44 -5.95 7.64
N VAL A 53 -2.49 -5.07 7.97
CA VAL A 53 -2.68 -3.61 7.88
C VAL A 53 -2.91 -3.17 6.45
N LEU A 54 -2.01 -3.53 5.52
CA LEU A 54 -2.11 -3.11 4.14
C LEU A 54 -3.38 -3.68 3.46
N GLN A 55 -3.71 -4.95 3.70
CA GLN A 55 -4.94 -5.55 3.18
C GLN A 55 -6.19 -4.87 3.75
N SER A 56 -6.20 -4.54 5.04
CA SER A 56 -7.33 -3.80 5.64
C SER A 56 -7.47 -2.40 5.05
N ILE A 57 -6.35 -1.71 4.80
CA ILE A 57 -6.35 -0.41 4.11
C ILE A 57 -6.93 -0.55 2.70
N TYR A 58 -6.46 -1.52 1.93
CA TYR A 58 -6.96 -1.77 0.58
C TYR A 58 -8.47 -2.04 0.59
N ASP A 59 -8.93 -2.96 1.44
CA ASP A 59 -10.34 -3.32 1.53
C ASP A 59 -11.20 -2.14 2.00
N PHE A 60 -10.70 -1.32 2.94
CA PHE A 60 -11.36 -0.08 3.35
C PHE A 60 -11.49 0.90 2.18
N ARG A 61 -10.43 1.08 1.40
CA ARG A 61 -10.41 1.96 0.22
C ARG A 61 -11.39 1.51 -0.86
N GLN A 62 -11.57 0.20 -1.04
CA GLN A 62 -12.57 -0.35 -1.95
C GLN A 62 -14.01 -0.09 -1.48
N ARG A 63 -14.26 -0.14 -0.15
CA ARG A 63 -15.59 0.12 0.42
C ARG A 63 -15.93 1.62 0.45
N GLN A 64 -14.96 2.48 0.73
CA GLN A 64 -15.16 3.92 0.89
C GLN A 64 -14.84 4.68 -0.40
N THR A 65 -15.85 4.85 -1.25
CA THR A 65 -15.69 5.47 -2.58
C THR A 65 -15.49 6.99 -2.55
N LYS A 66 -15.78 7.65 -1.42
CA LYS A 66 -15.66 9.11 -1.25
C LYS A 66 -14.86 9.42 0.00
N LEU A 67 -13.55 9.59 -0.16
CA LEU A 67 -12.64 10.06 0.88
C LEU A 67 -12.15 11.47 0.54
N SER A 68 -12.00 12.31 1.56
CA SER A 68 -11.36 13.61 1.42
C SER A 68 -9.89 13.45 1.02
N GLU A 69 -9.31 14.44 0.34
CA GLU A 69 -7.89 14.42 -0.05
C GLU A 69 -6.98 14.27 1.17
N VAL A 70 -7.33 14.89 2.30
CA VAL A 70 -6.61 14.77 3.57
C VAL A 70 -6.59 13.33 4.08
N ASN A 71 -7.71 12.61 3.97
CA ASN A 71 -7.77 11.20 4.37
C ASN A 71 -7.02 10.30 3.39
N VAL A 72 -7.11 10.57 2.08
CA VAL A 72 -6.32 9.86 1.06
C VAL A 72 -4.82 10.01 1.35
N SER A 73 -4.37 11.25 1.55
CA SER A 73 -3.00 11.58 1.92
C SER A 73 -2.58 10.87 3.21
N THR A 74 -3.41 10.89 4.26
CA THR A 74 -3.11 10.20 5.53
C THR A 74 -2.97 8.69 5.34
N ILE A 75 -3.86 8.06 4.57
CA ILE A 75 -3.77 6.63 4.27
C ILE A 75 -2.49 6.33 3.49
N LEU A 76 -2.16 7.13 2.47
CA LEU A 76 -0.95 6.92 1.68
C LEU A 76 0.33 7.12 2.50
N ARG A 77 0.36 8.04 3.47
CA ARG A 77 1.50 8.17 4.41
C ARG A 77 1.67 6.93 5.29
N ILE A 78 0.57 6.32 5.75
CA ILE A 78 0.63 5.03 6.45
C ILE A 78 1.21 3.96 5.52
N VAL A 79 0.71 3.87 4.28
CA VAL A 79 1.17 2.87 3.29
C VAL A 79 2.66 3.06 2.99
N GLU A 80 3.10 4.31 2.75
CA GLU A 80 4.51 4.65 2.53
C GLU A 80 5.36 4.20 3.72
N HIS A 81 4.96 4.57 4.93
CA HIS A 81 5.70 4.20 6.14
C HIS A 81 5.87 2.68 6.24
N VAL A 82 4.77 1.93 6.10
CA VAL A 82 4.76 0.48 6.22
C VAL A 82 5.61 -0.17 5.13
N THR A 83 5.40 0.20 3.86
CA THR A 83 6.09 -0.41 2.71
C THR A 83 7.59 -0.12 2.70
N CYS A 84 8.02 1.03 3.23
CA CYS A 84 9.42 1.40 3.36
C CYS A 84 10.16 0.68 4.51
N THR A 85 9.45 -0.02 5.40
CA THR A 85 10.11 -0.79 6.48
C THR A 85 10.81 -2.04 5.96
N THR A 86 11.95 -2.40 6.56
CA THR A 86 12.64 -3.68 6.29
C THR A 86 11.71 -4.87 6.54
N LYS A 87 10.86 -4.79 7.57
CA LYS A 87 9.90 -5.84 7.91
C LYS A 87 8.93 -6.13 6.77
N ALA A 88 8.34 -5.08 6.18
CA ALA A 88 7.45 -5.25 5.03
C ALA A 88 8.19 -5.84 3.82
N GLN A 89 9.42 -5.41 3.57
CA GLN A 89 10.27 -5.94 2.49
C GLN A 89 10.60 -7.43 2.63
N GLU A 90 10.36 -8.05 3.79
CA GLU A 90 10.62 -9.47 4.03
C GLU A 90 9.34 -10.31 4.19
N CYS A 91 8.27 -9.68 4.67
CA CYS A 91 7.08 -10.40 5.11
C CYS A 91 5.86 -10.22 4.20
N LEU A 92 5.84 -9.20 3.33
CA LEU A 92 4.69 -8.98 2.45
C LEU A 92 4.55 -10.12 1.44
N ASN A 93 3.33 -10.66 1.34
CA ASN A 93 3.02 -11.64 0.31
C ASN A 93 2.69 -10.95 -1.02
N GLU A 94 2.83 -11.70 -2.10
CA GLU A 94 2.62 -11.21 -3.47
C GLU A 94 1.23 -10.58 -3.67
N ALA A 95 0.19 -11.19 -3.09
CA ALA A 95 -1.18 -10.66 -3.19
C ALA A 95 -1.34 -9.28 -2.54
N THR A 96 -0.66 -9.02 -1.41
CA THR A 96 -0.63 -7.69 -0.78
C THR A 96 0.13 -6.69 -1.64
N ILE A 97 1.29 -7.07 -2.16
CA ILE A 97 2.12 -6.22 -3.01
C ILE A 97 1.33 -5.82 -4.27
N GLN A 98 0.69 -6.79 -4.91
CA GLN A 98 -0.15 -6.63 -6.09
C GLN A 98 -1.28 -5.62 -5.85
N ARG A 99 -2.04 -5.77 -4.76
CA ARG A 99 -3.18 -4.90 -4.41
C ARG A 99 -2.75 -3.49 -4.06
N ILE A 100 -1.71 -3.34 -3.24
CA ILE A 100 -1.24 -2.03 -2.81
C ILE A 100 -0.59 -1.28 -3.97
N SER A 101 0.17 -1.96 -4.82
CA SER A 101 0.77 -1.34 -6.00
C SER A 101 -0.31 -0.80 -6.94
N ASP A 102 -1.36 -1.59 -7.20
CA ASP A 102 -2.50 -1.16 -8.02
C ASP A 102 -3.19 0.07 -7.41
N MET A 103 -3.46 0.05 -6.10
CA MET A 103 -4.04 1.19 -5.38
C MET A 103 -3.19 2.46 -5.49
N CYS A 104 -1.87 2.35 -5.26
CA CYS A 104 -0.95 3.48 -5.38
C CYS A 104 -0.92 4.05 -6.81
N ILE A 105 -0.97 3.19 -7.83
CA ILE A 105 -1.01 3.61 -9.23
C ILE A 105 -2.31 4.36 -9.55
N VAL A 106 -3.45 3.87 -9.08
CA VAL A 106 -4.74 4.56 -9.23
C VAL A 106 -4.66 5.96 -8.63
N ASP A 107 -4.13 6.10 -7.41
CA ASP A 107 -4.01 7.40 -6.75
C ASP A 107 -2.98 8.33 -7.43
N LEU A 108 -1.92 7.79 -8.02
CA LEU A 108 -0.93 8.55 -8.80
C LEU A 108 -1.53 9.23 -10.04
N VAL A 109 -2.40 8.53 -10.76
CA VAL A 109 -2.92 8.96 -12.07
C VAL A 109 -4.28 9.66 -11.99
N LYS A 110 -4.94 9.58 -10.83
CA LYS A 110 -6.26 10.18 -10.61
C LYS A 110 -6.21 11.69 -10.43
N MET A 111 -5.07 12.25 -10.00
CA MET A 111 -4.95 13.68 -9.73
C MET A 111 -4.74 14.45 -11.05
N PRO A 112 -5.61 15.43 -11.39
CA PRO A 112 -5.50 16.19 -12.64
C PRO A 112 -4.28 17.14 -12.63
N ASP A 113 -3.90 17.59 -11.44
CA ASP A 113 -2.74 18.45 -11.20
C ASP A 113 -1.72 17.73 -10.31
N VAL A 114 -0.52 18.29 -10.24
CA VAL A 114 0.53 17.83 -9.33
C VAL A 114 0.05 17.99 -7.88
N CYS A 115 -0.15 16.87 -7.19
CA CYS A 115 -0.54 16.83 -5.79
C CYS A 115 0.51 16.04 -5.00
N PRO A 116 1.56 16.71 -4.48
CA PRO A 116 2.68 16.02 -3.81
C PRO A 116 2.27 15.18 -2.61
N MET A 117 1.23 15.59 -1.88
CA MET A 117 0.75 14.88 -0.69
C MET A 117 0.10 13.52 -1.00
N VAL A 118 -0.32 13.29 -2.24
CA VAL A 118 -0.83 12.00 -2.73
C VAL A 118 0.25 11.30 -3.56
N GLN A 119 0.84 12.02 -4.51
CA GLN A 119 1.73 11.43 -5.51
C GLN A 119 3.07 10.97 -4.92
N LYS A 120 3.64 11.71 -3.97
CA LYS A 120 4.92 11.35 -3.34
C LYS A 120 4.80 10.03 -2.54
N PRO A 121 3.91 9.88 -1.55
CA PRO A 121 3.82 8.65 -0.78
C PRO A 121 3.46 7.44 -1.65
N ALA A 122 2.61 7.63 -2.66
CA ALA A 122 2.29 6.56 -3.61
C ALA A 122 3.51 6.11 -4.44
N LEU A 123 4.29 7.06 -4.96
CA LEU A 123 5.52 6.77 -5.70
C LEU A 123 6.56 6.05 -4.82
N GLU A 124 6.82 6.57 -3.63
CA GLU A 124 7.78 5.96 -2.69
C GLU A 124 7.37 4.55 -2.31
N SER A 125 6.06 4.31 -2.11
CA SER A 125 5.52 2.97 -1.85
C SER A 125 5.78 2.02 -3.02
N LEU A 126 5.56 2.44 -4.27
CA LEU A 126 5.82 1.62 -5.46
C LEU A 126 7.30 1.28 -5.60
N VAL A 127 8.19 2.27 -5.40
CA VAL A 127 9.63 2.04 -5.45
C VAL A 127 10.05 1.07 -4.35
N ALA A 128 9.57 1.26 -3.12
CA ALA A 128 9.87 0.38 -2.00
C ALA A 128 9.42 -1.05 -2.29
N LEU A 129 8.16 -1.26 -2.66
CA LEU A 129 7.62 -2.58 -2.99
C LEU A 129 8.39 -3.27 -4.13
N GLY A 130 8.77 -2.50 -5.14
CA GLY A 130 9.44 -2.99 -6.34
C GLY A 130 10.92 -3.32 -6.15
N ARG A 131 11.58 -2.95 -5.05
CA ARG A 131 12.99 -3.31 -4.80
C ARG A 131 13.24 -4.81 -4.78
N LYS A 132 12.33 -5.59 -4.20
CA LYS A 132 12.40 -7.07 -4.21
C LYS A 132 11.37 -7.71 -5.13
N ASN A 133 10.33 -6.98 -5.52
CA ASN A 133 9.17 -7.48 -6.25
C ASN A 133 8.93 -6.69 -7.54
N CYS A 134 10.03 -6.32 -8.22
CA CYS A 134 10.02 -5.47 -9.40
C CYS A 134 9.09 -5.98 -10.51
N ASP A 135 9.05 -7.29 -10.73
CA ASP A 135 8.15 -7.99 -11.64
C ASP A 135 6.68 -7.64 -11.38
N VAL A 136 6.21 -7.79 -10.14
CA VAL A 136 4.82 -7.52 -9.74
C VAL A 136 4.47 -6.03 -9.93
N VAL A 137 5.35 -5.14 -9.47
CA VAL A 137 5.11 -3.68 -9.56
C VAL A 137 5.19 -3.19 -11.00
N MET A 138 6.16 -3.67 -11.77
CA MET A 138 6.33 -3.32 -13.18
C MET A 138 5.16 -3.81 -14.01
N GLU A 139 4.67 -5.03 -13.77
CA GLU A 139 3.48 -5.55 -14.46
C GLU A 139 2.27 -4.63 -14.25
N ASN A 140 2.06 -4.14 -13.01
CA ASN A 140 0.99 -3.18 -12.73
C ASN A 140 1.15 -1.84 -13.44
N LEU A 141 2.37 -1.31 -13.49
CA LEU A 141 2.66 -0.07 -14.21
C LEU A 141 2.45 -0.24 -15.71
N MET A 142 2.88 -1.38 -16.29
CA MET A 142 2.71 -1.69 -17.70
C MET A 142 1.24 -1.79 -18.11
N ARG A 143 0.36 -2.29 -17.23
CA ARG A 143 -1.10 -2.33 -17.48
C ARG A 143 -1.73 -0.94 -17.69
N GLN A 144 -1.08 0.13 -17.24
CA GLN A 144 -1.53 1.52 -17.49
C GLN A 144 -1.10 2.06 -18.86
N MET A 145 -0.26 1.33 -19.60
CA MET A 145 0.16 1.71 -20.94
C MET A 145 -0.77 1.06 -21.97
N GLN A 146 -1.52 1.88 -22.70
CA GLN A 146 -2.39 1.41 -23.78
C GLN A 146 -1.74 1.70 -25.14
N HIS A 147 -1.86 0.76 -26.06
CA HIS A 147 -1.28 0.91 -27.39
C HIS A 147 -1.90 2.11 -28.12
N GLY A 148 -1.06 2.97 -28.70
CA GLY A 148 -1.50 4.16 -29.43
C GLY A 148 -1.99 5.33 -28.55
N GLN A 149 -1.86 5.24 -27.23
CA GLN A 149 -2.19 6.33 -26.31
C GLN A 149 -0.97 6.77 -25.49
N VAL A 150 -0.88 8.07 -25.25
CA VAL A 150 0.13 8.63 -24.32
C VAL A 150 -0.35 8.32 -22.90
N THR A 151 0.43 7.54 -22.15
CA THR A 151 0.12 7.24 -20.75
C THR A 151 0.37 8.45 -19.85
N HIS A 152 -0.23 8.45 -18.65
CA HIS A 152 -0.03 9.50 -17.67
C HIS A 152 1.44 9.59 -17.23
N PHE A 153 2.01 10.80 -17.14
CA PHE A 153 3.45 10.97 -16.93
C PHE A 153 3.97 10.28 -15.66
N MET A 154 3.17 10.25 -14.57
CA MET A 154 3.54 9.59 -13.32
C MET A 154 3.79 8.09 -13.48
N VAL A 155 3.14 7.42 -14.45
CA VAL A 155 3.40 6.01 -14.74
C VAL A 155 4.84 5.85 -15.23
N LEU A 156 5.23 6.60 -16.26
CA LEU A 156 6.60 6.55 -16.81
C LEU A 156 7.64 7.02 -15.80
N HIS A 157 7.33 8.07 -15.04
CA HIS A 157 8.18 8.54 -13.96
C HIS A 157 8.42 7.45 -12.90
N SER A 158 7.36 6.73 -12.50
CA SER A 158 7.45 5.64 -11.53
C SER A 158 8.28 4.48 -12.04
N MET A 159 8.13 4.11 -13.32
CA MET A 159 8.97 3.09 -13.95
C MET A 159 10.45 3.50 -13.97
N GLY A 160 10.75 4.77 -14.27
CA GLY A 160 12.10 5.31 -14.23
C GLY A 160 12.71 5.33 -12.82
N GLN A 161 11.94 5.73 -11.81
CA GLN A 161 12.36 5.67 -10.40
C GLN A 161 12.62 4.22 -9.96
N LEU A 162 11.75 3.29 -10.34
CA LEU A 162 11.93 1.87 -10.06
C LEU A 162 13.17 1.29 -10.74
N ALA A 163 13.45 1.69 -12.00
CA ALA A 163 14.67 1.31 -12.71
C ALA A 163 15.93 1.86 -12.02
N THR A 164 15.87 3.11 -11.53
CA THR A 164 16.97 3.72 -10.77
C THR A 164 17.22 3.00 -9.45
N ALA A 165 16.15 2.53 -8.78
CA ALA A 165 16.25 1.73 -7.56
C ALA A 165 16.72 0.28 -7.79
N ASN A 166 16.68 -0.19 -9.04
CA ASN A 166 17.09 -1.54 -9.45
C ASN A 166 18.14 -1.51 -10.59
N PRO A 167 19.31 -0.88 -10.38
CA PRO A 167 20.24 -0.54 -11.47
C PRO A 167 20.85 -1.75 -12.18
N MET A 168 20.90 -2.92 -11.53
CA MET A 168 21.46 -4.15 -12.12
C MET A 168 20.44 -4.95 -12.94
N GLY A 169 19.16 -4.56 -12.91
CA GLY A 169 18.04 -5.40 -13.35
C GLY A 169 17.90 -6.65 -12.45
N LYS A 170 16.71 -7.26 -12.40
CA LYS A 170 16.60 -8.62 -11.88
C LYS A 170 17.33 -9.53 -12.87
N GLN A 171 18.50 -10.05 -12.50
CA GLN A 171 19.06 -11.21 -13.21
C GLN A 171 18.08 -12.36 -12.98
N SER A 172 17.45 -12.87 -14.04
CA SER A 172 16.74 -14.15 -13.95
C SER A 172 17.75 -15.17 -13.43
N THR A 173 17.60 -15.60 -12.18
CA THR A 173 18.28 -16.78 -11.69
C THR A 173 17.68 -17.96 -12.46
N ASN A 174 18.46 -18.46 -13.43
CA ASN A 174 18.19 -19.74 -14.10
C ASN A 174 18.04 -20.87 -13.09
#